data_AF-A0A4Y9LWD7-F1
#
_entry.id   AF-A0A4Y9LWD7-F1
#
_cell.length_a   1.000
_cell.length_b   1.000
_cell.length_c   1.000
_cell.angle_alpha   90.00
_cell.angle_beta   90.00
_cell.angle_gamma   90.00
#
_symmetry.space_group_name_H-M   'P 1'
#
loop_
_entity.id
_entity.type
_entity.pdbx_description
1 polymer ?
#
loop_
_entity_poly.entity_id
_entity_poly.type
_entity_poly.pdbx_seq_one_letter_code
_entity_poly.pdbx_strand_id
1 'polypeptide(L)'
;MSELDTADGQTPGGYPLHGDTGDADLHEPSWAGEAIDADDPDRELSSTVALFEGDEGGLEVDQRRALVVLLKQRFISARTHPKEWRALIRQPRPIRARLNDLFLELHLDADREVAYKRQVNPEGGGRPFPTLLYDAPWGREDTILLVYLRSRFRSEQAAGADRVFVDRDDMVEFVDQHRPPHATDQSGDRKRAARAIEALYKAGLLIGASTGERFEVSNAIEVLLPMEKLTELLAWLRAENSTAGDAELTDPDGAAHADVHDES
;
A
#
# COMPACT_ATOMS: atom_id res chain seq x y z
N MET A 1 75.41 -18.62 18.10
CA MET A 1 76.74 -18.70 17.46
C MET A 1 76.74 -19.99 16.64
N SER A 2 77.03 -19.86 15.35
CA SER A 2 77.32 -20.94 14.37
C SER A 2 76.17 -21.70 13.72
N GLU A 3 75.77 -21.12 12.59
CA GLU A 3 75.53 -21.66 11.23
C GLU A 3 76.15 -23.02 10.79
N LEU A 4 75.54 -23.55 9.69
CA LEU A 4 75.98 -24.53 8.66
C LEU A 4 75.78 -26.03 9.00
N ASP A 5 75.38 -26.96 8.11
CA ASP A 5 74.98 -27.00 6.69
C ASP A 5 74.55 -28.46 6.32
N THR A 6 73.73 -28.60 5.26
CA THR A 6 73.66 -29.71 4.27
C THR A 6 73.04 -31.10 4.59
N ALA A 7 71.87 -31.27 3.94
CA ALA A 7 71.39 -32.32 3.01
C ALA A 7 71.11 -33.79 3.39
N ASP A 8 69.95 -34.20 2.83
CA ASP A 8 69.67 -35.42 2.05
C ASP A 8 68.83 -36.53 2.71
N GLY A 9 67.94 -37.12 1.91
CA GLY A 9 67.29 -38.40 2.23
C GLY A 9 65.76 -38.43 2.34
N GLN A 10 65.09 -38.50 1.20
CA GLN A 10 64.13 -39.55 0.84
C GLN A 10 63.19 -40.14 1.95
N THR A 11 61.91 -39.74 1.86
CA THR A 11 60.64 -40.47 2.16
C THR A 11 60.60 -41.57 3.25
N PRO A 12 59.68 -41.45 4.22
CA PRO A 12 59.01 -42.60 4.83
C PRO A 12 57.50 -42.53 4.61
N GLY A 13 56.87 -43.55 4.03
CA GLY A 13 56.16 -44.58 4.79
C GLY A 13 54.78 -44.74 4.13
N GLY A 14 54.22 -45.92 3.91
CA GLY A 14 54.34 -47.15 4.67
C GLY A 14 53.02 -47.41 5.41
N TYR A 15 52.07 -48.04 4.69
CA TYR A 15 50.90 -48.80 5.17
C TYR A 15 49.74 -48.05 5.88
N PRO A 16 48.54 -48.67 6.03
CA PRO A 16 47.78 -49.55 5.14
C PRO A 16 46.29 -49.13 5.00
N LEU A 17 45.54 -49.93 4.23
CA LEU A 17 44.09 -49.88 4.01
C LEU A 17 43.25 -50.28 5.25
N HIS A 18 41.95 -49.94 5.18
CA HIS A 18 40.87 -50.00 6.19
C HIS A 18 40.88 -48.83 7.17
N GLY A 19 39.79 -48.11 7.42
CA GLY A 19 38.38 -48.28 7.09
C GLY A 19 37.60 -47.51 8.17
N ASP A 20 36.50 -46.87 7.75
CA ASP A 20 35.50 -46.22 8.61
C ASP A 20 35.93 -44.96 9.39
N THR A 21 35.51 -43.79 8.89
CA THR A 21 35.17 -42.63 9.72
C THR A 21 34.23 -41.69 8.96
N GLY A 22 33.04 -41.51 9.50
CA GLY A 22 32.42 -40.18 9.62
C GLY A 22 31.68 -39.69 8.39
N ASP A 23 30.38 -39.96 8.38
CA ASP A 23 29.36 -39.16 7.72
C ASP A 23 29.55 -37.69 8.14
N ALA A 24 30.19 -36.90 7.28
CA ALA A 24 30.30 -35.47 7.44
C ALA A 24 29.18 -34.85 6.62
N ASP A 25 28.13 -34.43 7.33
CA ASP A 25 27.07 -33.54 6.85
C ASP A 25 27.69 -32.30 6.17
N LEU A 26 27.96 -32.42 4.88
CA LEU A 26 28.08 -31.28 3.99
C LEU A 26 26.66 -30.77 3.77
N HIS A 27 26.23 -29.93 4.70
CA HIS A 27 25.02 -29.14 4.57
C HIS A 27 25.22 -28.21 3.36
N GLU A 28 24.84 -28.69 2.17
CA GLU A 28 24.69 -27.83 1.00
C GLU A 28 23.71 -26.71 1.39
N PRO A 29 24.03 -25.43 1.13
CA PRO A 29 23.07 -24.38 1.34
C PRO A 29 21.91 -24.63 0.38
N SER A 30 20.75 -24.97 0.93
CA SER A 30 19.47 -25.01 0.23
C SER A 30 19.11 -23.58 -0.19
N TRP A 31 19.78 -23.06 -1.21
CA TRP A 31 19.15 -22.13 -2.13
C TRP A 31 18.14 -22.97 -2.92
N ALA A 32 16.99 -23.25 -2.29
CA ALA A 32 15.85 -23.78 -3.00
C ALA A 32 15.54 -22.73 -4.07
N GLY A 33 15.91 -23.06 -5.31
CA GLY A 33 15.67 -22.24 -6.47
C GLY A 33 14.22 -21.80 -6.45
N GLU A 34 14.02 -20.50 -6.35
CA GLU A 34 12.79 -19.84 -6.73
C GLU A 34 12.45 -20.41 -8.10
N ALA A 35 11.37 -21.20 -8.18
CA ALA A 35 10.98 -21.88 -9.41
C ALA A 35 10.77 -20.81 -10.47
N ILE A 36 11.77 -20.65 -11.34
CA ILE A 36 11.70 -19.77 -12.48
C ILE A 36 10.69 -20.43 -13.39
N ASP A 37 9.46 -19.92 -13.39
CA ASP A 37 8.38 -20.37 -14.27
C ASP A 37 8.91 -20.33 -15.71
N ALA A 38 9.25 -21.51 -16.24
CA ALA A 38 9.91 -21.64 -17.54
C ALA A 38 8.98 -21.32 -18.72
N ASP A 39 7.71 -21.05 -18.43
CA ASP A 39 6.62 -20.87 -19.40
C ASP A 39 6.01 -19.45 -19.34
N ASP A 40 6.76 -18.44 -18.86
CA ASP A 40 6.30 -17.04 -18.88
C ASP A 40 6.39 -16.46 -20.31
N PRO A 41 5.25 -16.25 -21.02
CA PRO A 41 5.26 -15.71 -22.39
C PRO A 41 5.81 -14.28 -22.45
N ASP A 42 5.85 -13.56 -21.33
CA ASP A 42 6.42 -12.22 -21.27
C ASP A 42 7.97 -12.24 -21.31
N ARG A 43 8.62 -13.41 -21.14
CA ARG A 43 10.09 -13.54 -21.18
C ARG A 43 10.67 -13.30 -22.57
N GLU A 44 10.05 -13.85 -23.61
CA GLU A 44 10.48 -13.60 -25.00
C GLU A 44 10.25 -12.12 -25.39
N LEU A 45 9.14 -11.55 -24.92
CA LEU A 45 8.78 -10.14 -25.12
C LEU A 45 9.69 -9.16 -24.37
N SER A 46 10.29 -9.56 -23.25
CA SER A 46 11.28 -8.74 -22.52
C SER A 46 12.57 -8.53 -23.32
N SER A 47 12.91 -9.43 -24.25
CA SER A 47 14.11 -9.30 -25.09
C SER A 47 13.96 -8.41 -26.33
N THR A 48 12.71 -8.08 -26.71
CA THR A 48 12.40 -7.28 -27.90
C THR A 48 11.74 -5.96 -27.52
N VAL A 49 12.33 -4.84 -27.94
CA VAL A 49 11.82 -3.50 -27.59
C VAL A 49 10.56 -3.12 -28.39
N ALA A 50 10.43 -3.61 -29.62
CA ALA A 50 9.23 -3.41 -30.44
C ALA A 50 8.24 -4.57 -30.25
N LEU A 51 7.09 -4.28 -29.63
CA LEU A 51 6.07 -5.27 -29.27
C LEU A 51 4.93 -5.37 -30.30
N PHE A 52 4.78 -4.37 -31.16
CA PHE A 52 3.78 -4.31 -32.23
C PHE A 52 4.29 -3.47 -33.41
N GLU A 53 3.59 -3.52 -34.55
CA GLU A 53 3.96 -2.75 -35.74
C GLU A 53 3.93 -1.24 -35.46
N GLY A 54 5.04 -0.55 -35.76
CA GLY A 54 5.19 0.89 -35.48
C GLY A 54 5.48 1.23 -34.02
N ASP A 55 5.84 0.25 -33.19
CA ASP A 55 6.20 0.49 -31.79
C ASP A 55 7.56 1.16 -31.65
N GLU A 56 7.54 2.45 -31.28
CA GLU A 56 8.72 3.25 -30.95
C GLU A 56 9.02 3.31 -29.44
N GLY A 57 8.29 2.52 -28.64
CA GLY A 57 8.43 2.50 -27.19
C GLY A 57 9.76 1.86 -26.75
N GLY A 58 10.50 2.53 -25.86
CA GLY A 58 11.77 2.04 -25.33
C GLY A 58 11.68 1.20 -24.05
N LEU A 59 10.48 0.84 -23.60
CA LEU A 59 10.26 0.07 -22.36
C LEU A 59 10.06 -1.41 -22.67
N GLU A 60 10.59 -2.29 -21.82
CA GLU A 60 10.27 -3.72 -21.83
C GLU A 60 8.79 -3.97 -21.48
N VAL A 61 8.25 -5.13 -21.84
CA VAL A 61 6.82 -5.45 -21.66
C VAL A 61 6.35 -5.27 -20.20
N ASP A 62 7.14 -5.71 -19.23
CA ASP A 62 6.81 -5.63 -17.81
C ASP A 62 6.94 -4.21 -17.27
N GLN A 63 7.89 -3.42 -17.77
CA GLN A 63 8.01 -1.98 -17.50
C GLN A 63 6.80 -1.22 -18.05
N ARG A 64 6.28 -1.58 -19.23
CA ARG A 64 5.06 -0.99 -19.80
C ARG A 64 3.84 -1.33 -18.95
N ARG A 65 3.69 -2.60 -18.55
CA ARG A 65 2.63 -3.03 -17.62
C ARG A 65 2.70 -2.24 -16.31
N ALA A 66 3.89 -2.11 -15.72
CA ALA A 66 4.11 -1.34 -14.51
C ALA A 66 3.76 0.14 -14.68
N LEU A 67 4.15 0.78 -15.79
CA LEU A 67 3.78 2.16 -16.10
C LEU A 67 2.26 2.33 -16.22
N VAL A 68 1.57 1.42 -16.93
CA VAL A 68 0.11 1.44 -17.06
C VAL A 68 -0.58 1.32 -15.70
N VAL A 69 -0.13 0.38 -14.86
CA VAL A 69 -0.68 0.21 -13.51
C VAL A 69 -0.39 1.44 -12.65
N LEU A 70 0.82 2.00 -12.71
CA LEU A 70 1.17 3.24 -12.01
C LEU A 70 0.25 4.39 -12.40
N LEU A 71 -0.07 4.53 -13.69
CA LEU A 71 -0.97 5.59 -14.17
C LEU A 71 -2.41 5.38 -13.70
N LYS A 72 -2.90 4.13 -13.67
CA LYS A 72 -4.28 3.80 -13.24
C LYS A 72 -4.49 3.81 -11.73
N GLN A 73 -3.52 3.31 -10.97
CA GLN A 73 -3.66 3.07 -9.53
C GLN A 73 -3.03 4.19 -8.71
N ARG A 74 -3.52 4.43 -7.49
CA ARG A 74 -2.92 5.43 -6.59
C ARG A 74 -1.50 5.04 -6.18
N PHE A 75 -1.25 3.74 -6.05
CA PHE A 75 0.06 3.17 -5.75
C PHE A 75 0.17 1.75 -6.33
N ILE A 76 1.39 1.22 -6.33
CA ILE A 76 1.76 -0.17 -6.56
C ILE A 76 2.42 -0.66 -5.28
N SER A 77 2.14 -1.89 -4.84
CA SER A 77 2.86 -2.50 -3.72
C SER A 77 3.30 -3.92 -4.07
N ALA A 78 4.37 -4.41 -3.42
CA ALA A 78 4.82 -5.79 -3.59
C ALA A 78 3.73 -6.82 -3.30
N ARG A 79 2.82 -6.52 -2.37
CA ARG A 79 1.73 -7.39 -1.95
C ARG A 79 0.59 -7.47 -2.98
N THR A 80 0.24 -6.33 -3.60
CA THR A 80 -0.93 -6.24 -4.50
C THR A 80 -0.58 -6.38 -5.98
N HIS A 81 0.64 -6.00 -6.35
CA HIS A 81 1.13 -5.94 -7.72
C HIS A 81 2.59 -6.44 -7.81
N PRO A 82 2.85 -7.72 -7.44
CA PRO A 82 4.22 -8.23 -7.28
C PRO A 82 5.06 -8.20 -8.56
N LYS A 83 4.44 -8.41 -9.73
CA LYS A 83 5.13 -8.40 -11.03
C LYS A 83 5.57 -6.98 -11.38
N GLU A 84 4.68 -6.01 -11.26
CA GLU A 84 4.93 -4.61 -11.56
C GLU A 84 5.90 -3.99 -10.54
N TRP A 85 5.79 -4.35 -9.27
CA TRP A 85 6.77 -3.98 -8.24
C TRP A 85 8.17 -4.46 -8.60
N ARG A 86 8.33 -5.75 -8.96
CA ARG A 86 9.61 -6.31 -9.40
C ARG A 86 10.18 -5.58 -10.61
N ALA A 87 9.35 -5.27 -11.61
CA ALA A 87 9.78 -4.49 -12.77
C ALA A 87 10.26 -3.08 -12.40
N LEU A 88 9.57 -2.41 -11.46
CA LEU A 88 9.93 -1.08 -10.98
C LEU A 88 11.26 -1.06 -10.24
N ILE A 89 11.48 -1.97 -9.28
CA ILE A 89 12.71 -1.99 -8.48
C ILE A 89 13.91 -2.46 -9.29
N ARG A 90 13.72 -3.32 -10.30
CA ARG A 90 14.80 -3.81 -11.17
C ARG A 90 15.46 -2.67 -11.94
N GLN A 91 14.65 -1.81 -12.56
CA GLN A 91 15.17 -0.68 -13.33
C GLN A 91 14.16 0.49 -13.35
N PRO A 92 14.19 1.38 -12.34
CA PRO A 92 13.20 2.45 -12.23
C PRO A 92 13.41 3.61 -13.22
N ARG A 93 14.63 3.77 -13.76
CA ARG A 93 15.01 4.95 -14.57
C ARG A 93 14.17 5.11 -15.85
N PRO A 94 13.95 4.08 -16.70
CA PRO A 94 13.13 4.22 -17.90
C PRO A 94 11.69 4.60 -17.59
N ILE A 95 11.08 4.02 -16.55
CA ILE A 95 9.71 4.33 -16.13
C ILE A 95 9.63 5.76 -15.58
N ARG A 96 10.61 6.17 -14.75
CA ARG A 96 10.72 7.55 -14.25
C ARG A 96 10.79 8.57 -15.39
N ALA A 97 11.58 8.29 -16.42
CA ALA A 97 11.66 9.17 -17.59
C ALA A 97 10.29 9.35 -18.27
N ARG A 98 9.52 8.26 -18.44
CA ARG A 98 8.18 8.33 -19.05
C ARG A 98 7.15 9.03 -18.17
N LEU A 99 7.26 8.94 -16.86
CA LEU A 99 6.42 9.73 -15.95
C LEU A 99 6.79 11.22 -16.01
N ASN A 100 8.08 11.55 -16.11
CA ASN A 100 8.53 12.94 -16.22
C ASN A 100 8.00 13.61 -17.49
N ASP A 101 7.88 12.88 -18.60
CA ASP A 101 7.25 13.37 -19.84
C ASP A 101 5.77 13.76 -19.63
N LEU A 102 5.13 13.30 -18.55
CA LEU A 102 3.76 13.59 -18.15
C LEU A 102 3.66 14.56 -16.95
N PHE A 103 4.76 15.21 -16.57
CA PHE A 103 4.86 16.05 -15.37
C PHE A 103 4.59 15.29 -14.05
N LEU A 104 4.91 13.99 -14.03
CA LEU A 104 4.77 13.13 -12.87
C LEU A 104 6.14 12.67 -12.39
N GLU A 105 6.31 12.58 -11.08
CA GLU A 105 7.49 12.01 -10.44
C GLU A 105 7.17 10.63 -9.85
N LEU A 106 8.10 9.68 -10.00
CA LEU A 106 8.04 8.37 -9.37
C LEU A 106 8.65 8.42 -7.97
N HIS A 107 7.83 8.15 -6.95
CA HIS A 107 8.29 7.88 -5.60
C HIS A 107 8.34 6.38 -5.36
N LEU A 108 9.47 5.90 -4.85
CA LEU A 108 9.72 4.49 -4.53
C LEU A 108 10.17 4.40 -3.08
N ASP A 109 9.34 3.79 -2.23
CA ASP A 109 9.67 3.46 -0.84
C ASP A 109 9.95 1.95 -0.78
N ALA A 110 11.24 1.59 -0.74
CA ALA A 110 11.67 0.20 -0.70
C ALA A 110 11.39 -0.46 0.66
N ASP A 111 11.42 0.32 1.76
CA ASP A 111 11.19 -0.19 3.12
C ASP A 111 9.74 -0.60 3.31
N ARG A 112 8.80 0.19 2.76
CA ARG A 112 7.37 -0.11 2.79
C ARG A 112 6.91 -0.96 1.62
N GLU A 113 7.77 -1.19 0.66
CA GLU A 113 7.51 -1.87 -0.61
C GLU A 113 6.35 -1.24 -1.42
N VAL A 114 6.35 0.09 -1.51
CA VAL A 114 5.30 0.88 -2.16
C VAL A 114 5.89 1.88 -3.14
N ALA A 115 5.28 1.96 -4.33
CA ALA A 115 5.58 2.97 -5.34
C ALA A 115 4.33 3.78 -5.69
N TYR A 116 4.48 5.07 -5.93
CA TYR A 116 3.37 5.93 -6.34
C TYR A 116 3.86 7.09 -7.21
N LYS A 117 2.91 7.69 -7.92
CA LYS A 117 3.13 8.87 -8.76
C LYS A 117 2.68 10.13 -8.03
N ARG A 118 3.42 11.22 -8.20
CA ARG A 118 3.04 12.55 -7.68
C ARG A 118 3.15 13.60 -8.78
N GLN A 119 2.28 14.60 -8.73
CA GLN A 119 2.32 15.74 -9.63
C GLN A 119 3.55 16.59 -9.31
N VAL A 120 4.35 16.87 -10.34
CA VAL A 120 5.44 17.84 -10.24
C VAL A 120 4.84 19.24 -10.22
N ASN A 121 5.33 20.09 -9.32
CA ASN A 121 5.00 21.50 -9.26
C ASN A 121 6.17 22.33 -9.84
N PRO A 122 5.90 23.41 -10.58
CA PRO A 122 6.95 24.27 -11.11
C PRO A 122 7.73 24.96 -9.97
N GLU A 123 9.06 24.92 -10.05
CA GLU A 123 9.92 25.67 -9.14
C GLU A 123 9.71 27.19 -9.34
N GLY A 124 9.69 27.96 -8.26
CA GLY A 124 9.63 29.43 -8.33
C GLY A 124 8.25 30.02 -8.66
N GLY A 125 7.16 29.25 -8.52
CA GLY A 125 5.80 29.80 -8.65
C GLY A 125 5.34 30.09 -10.09
N GLY A 126 5.97 29.44 -11.07
CA GLY A 126 5.54 29.49 -12.46
C GLY A 126 4.13 28.91 -12.70
N ARG A 127 3.68 28.92 -13.96
CA ARG A 127 2.39 28.35 -14.34
C ARG A 127 2.35 26.85 -13.99
N PRO A 128 1.28 26.36 -13.31
CA PRO A 128 1.13 24.94 -13.02
C PRO A 128 1.16 24.08 -14.29
N PHE A 129 1.80 22.91 -14.20
CA PHE A 129 1.78 21.93 -15.29
C PHE A 129 0.38 21.30 -15.43
N PRO A 130 0.00 20.85 -16.64
CA PRO A 130 -1.17 19.99 -16.81
C PRO A 130 -1.06 18.74 -15.94
N THR A 131 -2.18 18.31 -15.36
CA THR A 131 -2.24 17.12 -14.50
C THR A 131 -3.10 16.03 -15.12
N LEU A 132 -2.60 14.80 -15.09
CA LEU A 132 -3.38 13.57 -15.32
C LEU A 132 -3.95 12.99 -14.02
N LEU A 133 -3.55 13.54 -12.87
CA LEU A 133 -4.02 13.07 -11.58
C LEU A 133 -5.41 13.64 -11.33
N TYR A 134 -6.39 12.75 -11.24
CA TYR A 134 -7.70 13.07 -10.72
C TYR A 134 -7.68 12.89 -9.19
N ASP A 135 -7.66 14.01 -8.48
CA ASP A 135 -7.75 14.02 -7.02
C ASP A 135 -9.21 13.91 -6.58
N ALA A 136 -9.77 12.71 -6.70
CA ALA A 136 -11.10 12.44 -6.14
C ALA A 136 -10.97 12.43 -4.61
N PRO A 137 -11.73 13.28 -3.89
CA PRO A 137 -11.78 13.19 -2.44
C PRO A 137 -12.41 11.84 -2.04
N TRP A 138 -11.93 11.29 -0.94
CA TRP A 138 -12.57 10.14 -0.30
C TRP A 138 -13.93 10.55 0.26
N GLY A 139 -14.91 9.64 0.19
CA GLY A 139 -16.20 9.85 0.85
C GLY A 139 -16.04 9.97 2.38
N ARG A 140 -17.11 10.36 3.07
CA ARG A 140 -17.09 10.47 4.54
C ARG A 140 -16.78 9.11 5.18
N GLU A 141 -17.51 8.06 4.79
CA GLU A 141 -17.31 6.71 5.31
C GLU A 141 -15.94 6.14 4.93
N ASP A 142 -15.46 6.41 3.70
CA ASP A 142 -14.10 6.05 3.28
C ASP A 142 -13.06 6.71 4.19
N THR A 143 -13.25 8.00 4.50
CA THR A 143 -12.36 8.78 5.36
C THR A 143 -12.35 8.23 6.79
N ILE A 144 -13.52 7.88 7.35
CA ILE A 144 -13.62 7.23 8.66
C ILE A 144 -12.82 5.92 8.68
N LEU A 145 -12.99 5.08 7.66
CA LEU A 145 -12.24 3.82 7.55
C LEU A 145 -10.75 4.04 7.35
N LEU A 146 -10.33 5.01 6.55
CA LEU A 146 -8.91 5.34 6.38
C LEU A 146 -8.25 5.73 7.71
N VAL A 147 -8.94 6.54 8.52
CA VAL A 147 -8.50 6.92 9.87
C VAL A 147 -8.42 5.70 10.79
N TYR A 148 -9.44 4.82 10.76
CA TYR A 148 -9.44 3.56 11.50
C TYR A 148 -8.25 2.67 11.14
N LEU A 149 -8.09 2.38 9.85
CA LEU A 149 -7.03 1.51 9.34
C LEU A 149 -5.65 2.06 9.69
N ARG A 150 -5.43 3.37 9.50
CA ARG A 150 -4.14 3.99 9.84
C ARG A 150 -3.84 3.92 11.33
N SER A 151 -4.83 4.17 12.17
CA SER A 151 -4.68 4.13 13.63
C SER A 151 -4.41 2.70 14.12
N ARG A 152 -5.16 1.72 13.62
CA ARG A 152 -4.95 0.29 13.91
C ARG A 152 -3.57 -0.17 13.44
N PHE A 153 -3.18 0.19 12.22
CA PHE A 153 -1.89 -0.14 11.64
C PHE A 153 -0.73 0.35 12.50
N ARG A 154 -0.78 1.61 12.92
CA ARG A 154 0.24 2.19 13.82
C ARG A 154 0.29 1.47 15.17
N SER A 155 -0.86 1.17 15.76
CA SER A 155 -0.94 0.53 17.07
C SER A 155 -0.32 -0.87 17.05
N GLU A 156 -0.62 -1.66 16.04
CA GLU A 156 -0.12 -3.03 15.90
C GLU A 156 1.37 -3.05 15.55
N GLN A 157 1.84 -2.16 14.67
CA GLN A 157 3.28 -1.97 14.41
C GLN A 157 4.06 -1.59 15.67
N ALA A 158 3.50 -0.70 16.51
CA ALA A 158 4.12 -0.35 17.79
C ALA A 158 4.17 -1.53 18.77
N ALA A 159 3.28 -2.52 18.62
CA ALA A 159 3.31 -3.78 19.35
C ALA A 159 4.26 -4.82 18.74
N GLY A 160 4.94 -4.49 17.62
CA GLY A 160 5.90 -5.36 16.94
C GLY A 160 5.28 -6.30 15.91
N ALA A 161 4.04 -6.05 15.46
CA ALA A 161 3.41 -6.86 14.43
C ALA A 161 3.91 -6.48 13.02
N ASP A 162 4.53 -7.43 12.32
CA ASP A 162 4.95 -7.24 10.92
C ASP A 162 3.78 -7.11 9.94
N ARG A 163 2.62 -7.68 10.29
CA ARG A 163 1.40 -7.66 9.49
C ARG A 163 0.21 -7.32 10.34
N VAL A 164 -0.62 -6.41 9.83
CA VAL A 164 -1.80 -5.90 10.51
C VAL A 164 -3.03 -6.48 9.85
N PHE A 165 -3.91 -7.05 10.66
CA PHE A 165 -5.19 -7.60 10.21
C PHE A 165 -6.35 -6.86 10.86
N VAL A 166 -7.43 -6.70 10.08
CA VAL A 166 -8.69 -6.12 10.52
C VAL A 166 -9.85 -6.99 10.07
N ASP A 167 -10.86 -7.12 10.92
CA ASP A 167 -12.07 -7.84 10.59
C ASP A 167 -13.11 -6.89 9.97
N ARG A 168 -13.96 -7.44 9.09
CA ARG A 168 -14.99 -6.68 8.39
C ARG A 168 -15.98 -6.06 9.36
N ASP A 169 -16.42 -6.85 10.34
CA ASP A 169 -17.40 -6.42 11.32
C ASP A 169 -16.85 -5.26 12.17
N ASP A 170 -15.57 -5.31 12.56
CA ASP A 170 -14.91 -4.20 13.28
C ASP A 170 -14.90 -2.91 12.46
N MET A 171 -14.67 -3.01 11.14
CA MET A 171 -14.72 -1.84 10.25
C MET A 171 -16.13 -1.26 10.15
N VAL A 172 -17.15 -2.11 10.04
CA VAL A 172 -18.55 -1.67 9.99
C VAL A 172 -18.94 -1.02 11.32
N GLU A 173 -18.59 -1.65 12.44
CA GLU A 173 -18.87 -1.14 13.77
C GLU A 173 -18.19 0.23 14.00
N PHE A 174 -16.94 0.38 13.57
CA PHE A 174 -16.23 1.65 13.70
C PHE A 174 -16.91 2.79 12.92
N VAL A 175 -17.45 2.50 11.73
CA VAL A 175 -18.23 3.49 10.97
C VAL A 175 -19.53 3.84 11.70
N ASP A 176 -20.22 2.83 12.26
CA ASP A 176 -21.45 3.03 13.03
C ASP A 176 -21.23 3.89 14.29
N GLN A 177 -20.09 3.74 14.96
CA GLN A 177 -19.72 4.56 16.13
C GLN A 177 -19.46 6.04 15.79
N HIS A 178 -19.12 6.36 14.53
CA HIS A 178 -18.87 7.73 14.05
C HIS A 178 -20.09 8.33 13.34
N ARG A 179 -21.28 7.78 13.58
CA ARG A 179 -22.56 8.29 13.10
C ARG A 179 -22.94 9.61 13.79
N PRO A 180 -23.52 10.58 13.06
CA PRO A 180 -24.22 11.69 13.67
C PRO A 180 -25.39 11.19 14.55
N PRO A 181 -25.64 11.77 15.73
CA PRO A 181 -26.67 11.30 16.67
C PRO A 181 -28.08 11.20 16.08
N HIS A 182 -28.37 12.00 15.06
CA HIS A 182 -29.70 12.20 14.48
C HIS A 182 -29.98 11.37 13.21
N ALA A 183 -29.00 10.62 12.70
CA ALA A 183 -29.26 9.82 11.50
C ALA A 183 -30.24 8.68 11.85
N THR A 184 -31.25 8.42 11.02
CA THR A 184 -32.31 7.41 11.27
C THR A 184 -32.29 6.22 10.30
N ASP A 185 -31.53 6.26 9.20
CA ASP A 185 -31.48 5.20 8.19
C ASP A 185 -30.35 4.19 8.41
N GLN A 186 -30.51 3.30 9.39
CA GLN A 186 -29.55 2.23 9.68
C GLN A 186 -29.25 1.33 8.46
N SER A 187 -30.23 1.16 7.55
CA SER A 187 -30.10 0.29 6.39
C SER A 187 -29.24 0.90 5.28
N GLY A 188 -29.38 2.20 5.04
CA GLY A 188 -28.55 2.97 4.12
C GLY A 188 -27.13 3.11 4.65
N ASP A 189 -26.96 3.25 5.96
CA ASP A 189 -25.65 3.41 6.60
C ASP A 189 -24.78 2.17 6.45
N ARG A 190 -25.34 0.99 6.74
CA ARG A 190 -24.63 -0.29 6.53
C ARG A 190 -24.23 -0.49 5.08
N LYS A 191 -25.06 -0.04 4.12
CA LYS A 191 -24.71 -0.06 2.69
C LYS A 191 -23.57 0.91 2.37
N ARG A 192 -23.50 2.08 3.01
CA ARG A 192 -22.40 3.04 2.82
C ARG A 192 -21.10 2.51 3.43
N ALA A 193 -21.13 1.92 4.62
CA ALA A 193 -19.97 1.24 5.22
C ALA A 193 -19.45 0.11 4.33
N ALA A 194 -20.33 -0.76 3.82
CA ALA A 194 -19.95 -1.83 2.91
C ALA A 194 -19.32 -1.31 1.61
N ARG A 195 -19.88 -0.23 1.03
CA ARG A 195 -19.29 0.44 -0.15
C ARG A 195 -17.93 1.05 0.15
N ALA A 196 -17.74 1.62 1.33
CA ALA A 196 -16.47 2.19 1.73
C ALA A 196 -15.38 1.10 1.87
N ILE A 197 -15.71 -0.04 2.48
CA ILE A 197 -14.81 -1.21 2.53
C ILE A 197 -14.46 -1.67 1.11
N GLU A 198 -15.44 -1.77 0.21
CA GLU A 198 -15.21 -2.14 -1.19
C GLU A 198 -14.32 -1.12 -1.92
N ALA A 199 -14.49 0.18 -1.66
CA ALA A 199 -13.67 1.23 -2.21
C ALA A 199 -12.21 1.12 -1.75
N LEU A 200 -11.96 0.89 -0.45
CA LEU A 200 -10.62 0.70 0.09
C LEU A 200 -9.97 -0.60 -0.39
N TYR A 201 -10.75 -1.67 -0.54
CA TYR A 201 -10.29 -2.92 -1.15
C TYR A 201 -9.88 -2.71 -2.61
N LYS A 202 -10.72 -2.04 -3.41
CA LYS A 202 -10.42 -1.70 -4.83
C LYS A 202 -9.21 -0.77 -4.96
N ALA A 203 -8.97 0.07 -3.96
CA ALA A 203 -7.78 0.91 -3.88
C ALA A 203 -6.52 0.14 -3.48
N GLY A 204 -6.62 -1.15 -3.14
CA GLY A 204 -5.50 -2.01 -2.74
C GLY A 204 -5.05 -1.84 -1.29
N LEU A 205 -5.82 -1.12 -0.47
CA LEU A 205 -5.49 -0.89 0.95
C LEU A 205 -5.84 -2.09 1.83
N LEU A 206 -6.75 -2.95 1.37
CA LEU A 206 -7.13 -4.20 2.01
C LEU A 206 -6.74 -5.37 1.11
N ILE A 207 -6.09 -6.37 1.68
CA ILE A 207 -5.56 -7.56 0.98
C ILE A 207 -6.25 -8.80 1.55
N GLY A 208 -6.72 -9.67 0.67
CA GLY A 208 -7.47 -10.88 1.02
C GLY A 208 -8.54 -11.18 -0.03
N ALA A 209 -9.48 -12.07 0.29
CA ALA A 209 -10.65 -12.27 -0.55
C ALA A 209 -11.62 -11.08 -0.39
N SER A 210 -12.17 -10.56 -1.48
CA SER A 210 -13.11 -9.43 -1.44
C SER A 210 -14.36 -9.72 -0.59
N THR A 211 -14.80 -10.98 -0.55
CA THR A 211 -15.91 -11.48 0.28
C THR A 211 -15.42 -12.12 1.59
N GLY A 212 -14.15 -11.94 1.95
CA GLY A 212 -13.61 -12.40 3.22
C GLY A 212 -14.11 -11.57 4.39
N GLU A 213 -14.00 -12.15 5.59
CA GLU A 213 -14.30 -11.49 6.86
C GLU A 213 -13.07 -10.83 7.49
N ARG A 214 -11.87 -11.16 7.02
CA ARG A 214 -10.62 -10.65 7.55
C ARG A 214 -9.70 -10.20 6.44
N PHE A 215 -9.10 -9.03 6.62
CA PHE A 215 -8.22 -8.38 5.66
C PHE A 215 -6.86 -8.08 6.27
N GLU A 216 -5.80 -8.26 5.50
CA GLU A 216 -4.50 -7.67 5.79
C GLU A 216 -4.51 -6.20 5.32
N VAL A 217 -4.00 -5.30 6.13
CA VAL A 217 -3.87 -3.87 5.80
C VAL A 217 -2.56 -3.64 5.06
N SER A 218 -2.64 -3.03 3.88
CA SER A 218 -1.47 -2.71 3.06
C SER A 218 -0.61 -1.61 3.69
N ASN A 219 0.72 -1.78 3.67
CA ASN A 219 1.70 -0.78 4.11
C ASN A 219 1.56 0.57 3.37
N ALA A 220 0.92 0.56 2.19
CA ALA A 220 0.59 1.78 1.45
C ALA A 220 -0.27 2.77 2.26
N ILE A 221 -0.97 2.31 3.30
CA ILE A 221 -1.72 3.20 4.20
C ILE A 221 -0.83 4.26 4.87
N GLU A 222 0.43 3.95 5.14
CA GLU A 222 1.37 4.92 5.74
C GLU A 222 1.79 6.02 4.77
N VAL A 223 1.90 5.65 3.49
CA VAL A 223 2.32 6.54 2.40
C VAL A 223 1.14 7.43 1.98
N LEU A 224 -0.06 6.87 1.90
CA LEU A 224 -1.27 7.61 1.53
C LEU A 224 -1.78 8.52 2.66
N LEU A 225 -1.64 8.08 3.92
CA LEU A 225 -2.01 8.87 5.10
C LEU A 225 -0.78 9.08 6.01
N PRO A 226 0.09 10.05 5.66
CA PRO A 226 1.08 10.58 6.59
C PRO A 226 0.43 11.09 7.88
N MET A 227 1.23 11.25 8.94
CA MET A 227 0.73 11.61 10.26
C MET A 227 0.01 12.96 10.28
N GLU A 228 0.52 13.92 9.51
CA GLU A 228 -0.06 15.25 9.36
C GLU A 228 -1.46 15.12 8.76
N LYS A 229 -1.60 14.30 7.70
CA LYS A 229 -2.89 14.09 7.04
C LYS A 229 -3.88 13.36 7.94
N LEU A 230 -3.42 12.37 8.70
CA LEU A 230 -4.26 11.69 9.70
C LEU A 230 -4.81 12.69 10.73
N THR A 231 -3.96 13.60 11.21
CA THR A 231 -4.35 14.62 12.20
C THR A 231 -5.38 15.59 11.63
N GLU A 232 -5.20 16.03 10.38
CA GLU A 232 -6.20 16.84 9.66
C GLU A 232 -7.55 16.12 9.54
N LEU A 233 -7.55 14.86 9.10
CA LEU A 233 -8.78 14.08 8.92
C LEU A 233 -9.50 13.82 10.25
N LEU A 234 -8.76 13.57 11.33
CA LEU A 234 -9.31 13.45 12.68
C LEU A 234 -9.91 14.77 13.19
N ALA A 235 -9.30 15.91 12.87
CA ALA A 235 -9.86 17.21 13.21
C ALA A 235 -11.15 17.49 12.43
N TRP A 236 -11.14 17.19 11.13
CA TRP A 236 -12.31 17.32 10.26
C TRP A 236 -13.48 16.45 10.72
N LEU A 237 -13.25 15.16 11.01
CA LEU A 237 -14.28 14.24 11.52
C LEU A 237 -14.90 14.72 12.84
N ARG A 238 -14.08 15.26 13.76
CA ARG A 238 -14.58 15.83 15.01
C ARG A 238 -15.45 17.06 14.78
N ALA A 239 -15.01 17.98 13.92
CA ALA A 239 -15.78 19.17 13.60
C ALA A 239 -17.14 18.82 12.97
N GLU A 240 -17.16 17.88 12.03
CA GLU A 240 -18.40 17.44 11.37
C GLU A 240 -19.38 16.81 12.38
N ASN A 241 -18.88 15.98 13.30
CA ASN A 241 -19.69 15.39 14.37
C ASN A 241 -20.20 16.43 15.39
N SER A 242 -19.44 17.49 15.68
CA SER A 242 -19.86 18.58 16.57
C SER A 242 -20.89 19.52 15.92
N THR A 243 -20.71 19.88 14.64
CA THR A 243 -21.68 20.75 13.92
C THR A 243 -23.06 20.12 13.76
N ALA A 244 -23.13 18.79 13.72
CA ALA A 244 -24.40 18.07 13.74
C ALA A 244 -25.12 18.15 15.11
N GLY A 245 -24.39 18.41 16.21
CA GLY A 245 -24.95 18.54 17.55
C GLY A 245 -25.36 19.97 17.95
N ASP A 246 -24.71 20.99 17.39
CA ASP A 246 -24.96 22.40 17.76
C ASP A 246 -26.09 23.08 16.96
N ALA A 247 -26.46 22.55 15.79
CA ALA A 247 -27.47 23.17 14.90
C ALA A 247 -28.91 23.12 15.44
N GLU A 248 -29.19 22.35 16.51
CA GLU A 248 -30.54 22.14 17.04
C GLU A 248 -30.78 22.78 18.43
N LEU A 249 -29.77 23.40 19.05
CA LEU A 249 -29.91 24.12 20.34
C LEU A 249 -30.32 25.61 20.18
N THR A 250 -30.70 26.02 18.97
CA THR A 250 -31.21 27.36 18.69
C THR A 250 -32.67 27.29 18.26
N ASP A 251 -33.55 26.89 19.18
CA ASP A 251 -34.97 27.22 19.13
C ASP A 251 -35.27 28.28 20.20
N PRO A 252 -35.31 29.57 19.85
CA PRO A 252 -35.99 30.58 20.64
C PRO A 252 -37.35 30.83 19.98
N ASP A 253 -38.43 30.22 20.45
CA ASP A 253 -39.51 30.95 21.13
C ASP A 253 -40.62 30.01 21.60
N GLY A 254 -40.52 29.55 22.85
CA GLY A 254 -41.66 29.07 23.61
C GLY A 254 -42.47 30.26 24.14
N ALA A 255 -43.20 30.95 23.25
CA ALA A 255 -44.17 31.97 23.66
C ALA A 255 -45.56 31.31 23.82
N ALA A 256 -46.02 31.32 25.06
CA ALA A 256 -47.18 30.62 25.58
C ALA A 256 -48.51 30.90 24.85
N HIS A 257 -49.28 29.83 24.70
CA HIS A 257 -50.73 29.82 24.59
C HIS A 257 -51.37 30.66 25.72
N ALA A 258 -52.25 31.59 25.34
CA ALA A 258 -53.37 32.03 26.17
C ALA A 258 -54.64 31.93 25.33
N ASP A 259 -55.28 30.76 25.42
CA ASP A 259 -56.69 30.58 25.07
C ASP A 259 -57.56 31.25 26.14
N VAL A 260 -58.46 32.14 25.71
CA VAL A 260 -59.77 32.33 26.35
C VAL A 260 -60.81 32.54 25.25
N HIS A 261 -61.57 31.49 24.96
CA HIS A 261 -62.93 31.58 24.43
C HIS A 261 -63.87 32.02 25.56
N ASP A 262 -64.81 32.95 25.32
CA ASP A 262 -66.22 32.73 25.70
C ASP A 262 -67.21 33.69 25.00
N GLU A 263 -68.43 33.18 24.86
CA GLU A 263 -69.65 33.49 24.10
C GLU A 263 -70.16 34.93 23.89
N SER A 264 -70.76 35.10 22.68
CA SER A 264 -72.09 35.69 22.34
C SER A 264 -72.07 36.74 21.23
#